data_AF-A0A5K0Z520-F1
#
_entry.id   AF-A0A5K0Z520-F1
#
_cell.length_a   1.000
_cell.length_b   1.000
_cell.length_c   1.000
_cell.angle_alpha   90.00
_cell.angle_beta   90.00
_cell.angle_gamma   90.00
#
_symmetry.space_group_name_H-M   'P 1'
#
loop_
_entity.id
_entity.type
_entity.pdbx_description
1 polymer ?
#
loop_
_entity_poly.entity_id
_entity_poly.type
_entity_poly.pdbx_seq_one_letter_code
_entity_poly.pdbx_strand_id
1 'polypeptide(L)' 'IDTLSRLNHKNFVNLLGYCIDEQPFTRIMVFEYAPNGTLYEHLH' A
#
# COMPACT_ATOMS: atom_id res chain seq x y z
N ILE A 1 9.38 2.81 4.32
CA ILE A 1 8.08 3.16 4.95
C ILE A 1 7.96 4.65 5.13
N ASP A 2 8.93 5.27 5.78
CA ASP A 2 8.99 6.72 6.02
C ASP A 2 8.80 7.60 4.76
N THR A 3 9.33 7.21 3.60
CA THR A 3 9.07 7.91 2.33
C THR A 3 7.65 7.68 1.83
N LEU A 4 7.12 6.47 1.97
CA LEU A 4 5.79 6.08 1.49
C LEU A 4 4.68 6.74 2.32
N SER A 5 4.89 6.90 3.63
CA SER A 5 3.93 7.56 4.51
C SER A 5 3.81 9.06 4.27
N ARG A 6 4.77 9.68 3.59
CA ARG A 6 4.76 11.11 3.24
C ARG A 6 4.26 11.39 1.83
N LEU A 7 4.11 10.36 0.99
CA LEU A 7 3.60 10.52 -0.36
C LEU A 7 2.08 10.72 -0.31
N ASN A 8 1.65 11.92 -0.68
CA ASN A 8 0.24 12.25 -0.86
C ASN A 8 0.06 12.87 -2.26
N HIS A 9 -0.30 12.04 -3.24
CA HIS A 9 -0.46 12.45 -4.62
C HIS A 9 -1.62 11.70 -5.27
N LYS A 10 -2.46 12.39 -6.05
CA LYS A 10 -3.70 11.84 -6.64
C LYS A 10 -3.56 10.58 -7.51
N ASN A 11 -2.36 10.31 -8.03
CA ASN A 11 -2.06 9.15 -8.87
C ASN A 11 -1.29 8.05 -8.11
N PHE A 12 -1.19 8.16 -6.79
CA PHE A 12 -0.51 7.20 -5.93
C PHE A 12 -1.48 6.76 -4.84
N VAL A 13 -1.50 5.45 -4.55
CA VAL A 13 -2.34 4.92 -3.47
C VAL A 13 -1.70 5.25 -2.13
N ASN A 14 -2.47 5.82 -1.20
CA ASN A 14 -1.90 6.21 0.09
C ASN A 14 -1.63 5.00 0.98
N LEU A 15 -0.49 5.03 1.66
CA LEU A 15 -0.19 4.12 2.75
C LEU A 15 -0.93 4.60 4.01
N LEU A 16 -1.87 3.80 4.51
CA LEU A 16 -2.64 4.10 5.72
C LEU A 16 -1.91 3.67 6.98
N GLY A 17 -1.10 2.61 6.90
CA GLY A 17 -0.37 2.09 8.05
C GLY A 17 0.47 0.87 7.70
N TYR A 18 1.20 0.37 8.69
CA TYR A 18 2.03 -0.81 8.55
C TYR A 18 2.21 -1.51 9.90
N CYS A 19 2.51 -2.80 9.86
CA CYS A 19 2.93 -3.57 11.01
C CYS A 19 4.27 -4.23 10.68
N ILE A 20 5.26 -4.05 11.57
CA ILE A 20 6.51 -4.81 11.55
C ILE A 20 6.68 -5.39 12.93
N ASP A 21 6.67 -6.71 13.00
CA ASP A 21 7.00 -7.48 14.19
C ASP A 21 8.06 -8.51 13.80
N GLU A 22 9.05 -8.73 14.66
CA GLU A 22 10.12 -9.69 14.44
C GLU A 22 9.81 -11.03 15.14
N GLN A 23 8.86 -11.07 16.08
CA GLN A 23 8.43 -12.31 16.76
C GLN A 23 6.91 -12.36 17.01
N PRO A 24 6.14 -13.02 16.13
CA PRO A 24 6.56 -13.73 14.92
C PRO A 24 6.96 -12.76 13.81
N PHE A 25 7.85 -13.18 12.89
CA PHE A 25 8.23 -12.37 11.74
C PHE A 25 7.00 -12.01 10.89
N THR A 26 6.56 -10.75 11.00
CA THR A 26 5.32 -10.24 10.41
C THR A 26 5.60 -8.88 9.79
N ARG A 27 5.32 -8.75 8.49
CA ARG A 27 5.43 -7.48 7.77
C ARG A 27 4.17 -7.25 6.95
N ILE A 28 3.39 -6.25 7.33
CA ILE A 28 2.11 -5.91 6.71
C ILE A 28 2.14 -4.43 6.32
N MET A 29 1.58 -4.12 5.15
CA MET A 29 1.31 -2.76 4.72
C MET A 29 -0.19 -2.62 4.44
N VAL A 30 -0.77 -1.55 4.94
CA VAL A 30 -2.18 -1.23 4.79
C VAL A 30 -2.29 -0.02 3.87
N PHE A 31 -2.94 -0.21 2.72
CA PHE A 31 -3.14 0.82 1.70
C PHE A 31 -4.62 1.16 1.57
N GLU A 32 -4.92 2.30 0.96
CA GLU A 32 -6.26 2.56 0.44
C GLU A 32 -6.68 1.46 -0.55
N TYR A 33 -7.94 1.02 -0.43
CA TYR A 33 -8.47 0.01 -1.32
C TYR A 33 -8.73 0.59 -2.71
N ALA A 34 -8.18 -0.06 -3.75
CA ALA A 34 -8.42 0.27 -5.14
C ALA A 34 -9.53 -0.63 -5.71
N PRO A 35 -10.80 -0.16 -5.76
CA PRO A 35 -11.94 -1.02 -6.07
C PRO A 35 -11.97 -1.52 -7.52
N ASN A 36 -11.28 -0.84 -8.42
CA ASN A 36 -11.26 -1.20 -9.83
C ASN A 36 -10.24 -2.30 -10.13
N GLY A 37 -9.40 -2.71 -9.17
CA GLY A 37 -8.30 -3.63 -9.44
C GLY A 37 -7.11 -2.96 -10.10
N THR A 38 -6.26 -3.77 -10.72
CA THR A 38 -4.98 -3.37 -11.30
C THR A 38 -5.12 -2.92 -12.75
N LEU A 39 -4.20 -2.07 -13.21
CA LEU A 39 -4.15 -1.68 -14.63
C LEU A 39 -3.94 -2.91 -15.54
N TYR A 40 -3.21 -3.92 -15.06
CA TYR A 40 -2.95 -5.15 -15.81
C TYR A 40 -4.26 -5.86 -16.21
N GLU A 41 -5.20 -6.00 -15.26
CA GLU A 41 -6.50 -6.65 -15.48
C GLU A 41 -7.39 -5.92 -16.50
N HIS A 42 -7.10 -4.66 -16.81
CA HIS A 42 -7.87 -3.89 -17.79
C HIS A 42 -7.22 -3.85 -19.17
N LEU A 43 -5.93 -4.22 -19.28
CA LEU A 43 -5.17 -4.12 -20.52
C LEU A 43 -4.77 -5.48 -21.10
N HIS A 44 -4.96 -6.57 -20.36
CA HIS A 44 -4.66 -7.95 -20.74
C HIS A 44 -5.81 -8.88 -20.37
#